data_AF-A0A494WWH4-F1
#
_entry.id   AF-A0A494WWH4-F1
#
_cell.length_a   1.000
_cell.length_b   1.000
_cell.length_c   1.000
_cell.angle_alpha   90.00
_cell.angle_beta   90.00
_cell.angle_gamma   90.00
#
_symmetry.space_group_name_H-M   'P 1'
#
loop_
_entity.id
_entity.type
_entity.pdbx_description
1 polymer ?
#
loop_
_entity_poly.entity_id
_entity_poly.type
_entity_poly.pdbx_seq_one_letter_code
_entity_poly.pdbx_strand_id
1 'polypeptide(L)'
;MDFGHYLIAGVMPYVAVAFFVLGLGYKIVYWFKAPMHLHWELFPYPHTISEQLKEMITEVFTLHSLYRFNRKHWLPSLMMHWGFYLLVGWLVVLLLGFSFAAYVGTTGGVLVLAGSFSLFLLRLLDAEVRKISAPVEYINLIFVFLLASSGLFSGFLGDIQLVRSYFLSLLAFRPDASIAATYLTPLLLFELFLIYIPFTRMAHFAAKFFTYHKIKWGELH
;
A
#
# COMPACT_ATOMS: atom_id res chain seq x y z
N MET A 1 26.06 -18.82 3.73
CA MET A 1 25.37 -17.55 3.47
C MET A 1 26.34 -16.43 3.72
N ASP A 2 26.36 -15.43 2.84
CA ASP A 2 27.13 -14.22 3.13
C ASP A 2 26.42 -13.35 4.18
N PHE A 3 27.17 -12.42 4.76
CA PHE A 3 26.67 -11.49 5.77
C PHE A 3 25.51 -10.62 5.25
N GLY A 4 25.50 -10.26 3.96
CA GLY A 4 24.47 -9.42 3.35
C GLY A 4 23.11 -10.12 3.28
N HIS A 5 23.08 -11.41 2.93
CA HIS A 5 21.87 -12.21 2.92
C HIS A 5 21.25 -12.34 4.31
N TYR A 6 22.09 -12.55 5.33
CA TYR A 6 21.62 -12.59 6.72
C TYR A 6 21.14 -11.22 7.20
N LEU A 7 21.82 -10.14 6.83
CA LEU A 7 21.40 -8.79 7.18
C LEU A 7 20.00 -8.49 6.60
N ILE A 8 19.80 -8.75 5.30
CA ILE A 8 18.56 -8.45 4.59
C ILE A 8 17.43 -9.37 5.03
N ALA A 9 17.57 -10.70 4.97
CA ALA A 9 16.47 -11.61 5.32
C ALA A 9 16.34 -11.87 6.84
N GLY A 10 17.37 -11.54 7.62
CA GLY A 10 17.40 -11.84 9.06
C GLY A 10 17.06 -10.65 9.94
N VAL A 11 17.80 -9.54 9.78
CA VAL A 11 17.74 -8.42 10.73
C VAL A 11 16.87 -7.28 10.21
N MET A 12 17.05 -6.90 8.94
CA MET A 12 16.32 -5.80 8.32
C MET A 12 14.79 -5.92 8.34
N PRO A 13 14.14 -7.11 8.31
CA PRO A 13 12.68 -7.17 8.34
C PRO A 13 12.12 -6.59 9.65
N TYR A 14 12.77 -6.86 10.78
CA TYR A 14 12.38 -6.30 12.07
C TYR A 14 12.60 -4.79 12.13
N VAL A 15 13.71 -4.31 11.57
CA VAL A 15 14.02 -2.87 11.48
C VAL A 15 12.97 -2.18 10.60
N ALA A 16 12.68 -2.72 9.43
CA ALA A 16 11.70 -2.17 8.49
C ALA A 16 10.31 -2.08 9.10
N VAL A 17 9.86 -3.14 9.80
CA VAL A 17 8.59 -3.14 10.54
C VAL A 17 8.60 -2.10 11.66
N ALA A 18 9.68 -1.97 12.43
CA ALA A 18 9.77 -0.96 13.48
C ALA A 18 9.67 0.47 12.92
N PHE A 19 10.40 0.78 11.84
CA PHE A 19 10.31 2.08 11.16
C PHE A 19 8.90 2.35 10.63
N PHE A 20 8.28 1.35 10.02
CA PHE A 20 6.91 1.47 9.51
C PHE A 20 5.92 1.75 10.63
N VAL A 21 5.93 0.97 11.71
CA VAL A 21 4.98 1.08 12.83
C VAL A 21 5.19 2.41 13.58
N LEU A 22 6.43 2.74 13.94
CA LEU A 22 6.73 3.97 14.68
C LEU A 22 6.48 5.21 13.83
N GLY A 23 6.91 5.20 12.56
CA GLY A 23 6.72 6.32 11.66
C GLY A 23 5.25 6.57 11.30
N LEU A 24 4.48 5.50 11.05
CA LEU A 24 3.05 5.62 10.81
C LEU A 24 2.30 6.04 12.07
N GLY A 25 2.66 5.48 13.23
CA GLY A 25 2.11 5.86 14.53
C GLY A 25 2.34 7.35 14.84
N TYR A 26 3.56 7.86 14.60
CA TYR A 26 3.86 9.28 14.71
C TYR A 26 2.96 10.14 13.82
N LYS A 27 2.79 9.76 12.54
CA LYS A 27 1.90 10.48 11.61
C LYS A 27 0.43 10.46 12.05
N ILE A 28 -0.06 9.32 12.50
CA ILE A 28 -1.43 9.17 13.02
C ILE A 28 -1.63 10.10 14.21
N VAL A 29 -0.70 10.10 15.18
CA VAL A 29 -0.76 11.00 16.35
C VAL A 29 -0.69 12.47 15.92
N TYR A 30 0.16 12.80 14.95
CA TYR A 30 0.26 14.14 14.39
C TYR A 30 -1.07 14.60 13.77
N TRP A 31 -1.70 13.81 12.91
CA TRP A 31 -3.00 14.15 12.29
C TRP A 31 -4.15 14.16 13.29
N PHE A 32 -4.11 13.27 14.29
CA PHE A 32 -5.09 13.28 15.36
C PHE A 32 -5.01 14.58 16.19
N LYS A 33 -3.80 15.10 16.44
CA LYS A 33 -3.60 16.36 17.19
C LYS A 33 -3.70 17.62 16.32
N ALA A 34 -3.71 17.48 15.00
CA ALA A 34 -3.73 18.63 14.11
C ALA A 34 -5.03 19.45 14.29
N PRO A 35 -4.93 20.76 14.57
CA PRO A 35 -6.09 21.62 14.71
C PRO A 35 -6.85 21.76 13.38
N MET A 36 -8.17 21.76 13.48
CA MET A 36 -9.06 21.96 12.34
C MET A 36 -9.36 23.45 12.18
N HIS A 37 -8.77 24.07 11.16
CA HIS A 37 -8.95 25.51 10.91
C HIS A 37 -10.06 25.82 9.89
N LEU A 38 -10.61 24.81 9.22
CA LEU A 38 -11.60 24.99 8.16
C LEU A 38 -12.60 23.83 8.14
N HIS A 39 -13.87 24.14 8.41
CA HIS A 39 -14.99 23.22 8.22
C HIS A 39 -15.41 23.28 6.75
N TRP A 40 -15.21 22.20 6.01
CA TRP A 40 -15.60 22.11 4.59
C TRP A 40 -16.69 21.06 4.43
N GLU A 41 -17.81 21.28 5.12
CA GLU A 41 -19.00 20.44 4.99
C GLU A 41 -19.50 20.48 3.55
N LEU A 42 -19.29 19.39 2.82
CA LEU A 42 -19.77 19.25 1.45
C LEU A 42 -21.20 18.71 1.51
N PHE A 43 -22.18 19.61 1.37
CA PHE A 43 -23.57 19.20 1.24
C PHE A 43 -23.83 18.49 -0.10
N PRO A 44 -24.66 17.44 -0.13
CA PRO A 44 -25.26 16.75 1.03
C PRO A 44 -24.25 15.82 1.72
N TYR A 45 -24.24 15.77 3.05
CA TYR A 45 -23.36 14.91 3.85
C TYR A 45 -24.14 13.88 4.68
N PRO A 46 -23.56 12.71 5.00
CA PRO A 46 -24.17 11.67 5.82
C PRO A 46 -24.31 12.08 7.30
N HIS A 47 -25.52 11.99 7.84
CA HIS A 47 -25.82 12.38 9.23
C HIS A 47 -25.65 11.22 10.22
N THR A 48 -25.61 9.98 9.74
CA THR A 48 -25.46 8.80 10.58
C THR A 48 -24.09 8.14 10.40
N ILE A 49 -23.59 7.48 11.45
CA ILE A 49 -22.33 6.71 11.41
C ILE A 49 -22.37 5.64 10.31
N SER A 50 -23.52 5.00 10.10
CA SER A 50 -23.68 3.96 9.08
C SER A 50 -23.57 4.52 7.65
N GLU A 51 -24.14 5.69 7.39
CA GLU A 51 -24.02 6.37 6.10
C GLU A 51 -22.60 6.86 5.84
N GLN A 52 -21.94 7.43 6.85
CA GLN A 52 -20.52 7.82 6.80
C GLN A 52 -19.64 6.62 6.45
N LEU A 53 -19.82 5.50 7.17
CA LEU A 53 -19.07 4.28 6.92
C LEU A 53 -19.33 3.74 5.50
N LYS A 54 -20.59 3.73 5.05
CA LYS A 54 -20.98 3.32 3.69
C LYS A 54 -20.31 4.19 2.63
N GLU A 55 -20.29 5.51 2.80
CA GLU A 55 -19.66 6.43 1.86
C GLU A 55 -18.14 6.21 1.82
N MET A 56 -17.49 6.09 2.99
CA MET A 56 -16.06 5.83 3.08
C MET A 56 -15.68 4.51 2.42
N ILE A 57 -16.39 3.42 2.73
CA ILE A 57 -16.14 2.10 2.12
C ILE A 57 -16.34 2.18 0.61
N THR A 58 -17.43 2.80 0.15
CA THR A 58 -17.70 2.98 -1.28
C THR A 58 -16.54 3.71 -1.95
N GLU A 59 -16.10 4.81 -1.35
CA GLU A 59 -14.99 5.60 -1.88
C GLU A 59 -13.65 4.83 -1.87
N VAL A 60 -13.38 4.01 -0.85
CA VAL A 60 -12.13 3.23 -0.73
C VAL A 60 -12.08 2.07 -1.75
N PHE A 61 -13.20 1.37 -1.95
CA PHE A 61 -13.25 0.21 -2.85
C PHE A 61 -13.53 0.55 -4.31
N THR A 62 -14.26 1.65 -4.57
CA THR A 62 -14.68 2.00 -5.93
C THR A 62 -14.05 3.28 -6.45
N LEU A 63 -13.45 4.11 -5.60
CA LEU A 63 -12.94 5.44 -5.97
C LEU A 63 -14.02 6.26 -6.69
N HIS A 64 -15.23 6.26 -6.12
CA HIS A 64 -16.43 6.85 -6.73
C HIS A 64 -16.22 8.31 -7.15
N SER A 65 -15.55 9.11 -6.31
CA SER A 65 -15.20 10.49 -6.63
C SER A 65 -14.37 10.59 -7.90
N LEU A 66 -13.36 9.72 -8.04
CA LEU A 66 -12.49 9.69 -9.21
C LEU A 66 -13.24 9.26 -10.47
N TYR A 67 -14.19 8.34 -10.36
CA TYR A 67 -15.07 7.95 -11.47
C TYR A 67 -15.88 9.15 -11.99
N ARG A 68 -16.43 9.95 -11.08
CA ARG A 68 -17.32 11.08 -11.41
C ARG A 68 -16.57 12.28 -11.98
N PHE A 69 -15.44 12.65 -11.38
CA PHE A 69 -14.74 13.90 -11.72
C PHE A 69 -13.52 13.70 -12.63
N ASN A 70 -12.93 12.49 -12.67
CA ASN A 70 -11.74 12.23 -13.46
C ASN A 70 -11.68 10.78 -13.98
N ARG A 71 -12.69 10.42 -14.78
CA ARG A 71 -12.93 9.06 -15.29
C ARG A 71 -11.72 8.43 -15.98
N LYS A 72 -10.86 9.23 -16.64
CA LYS A 72 -9.64 8.75 -17.31
C LYS A 72 -8.67 8.06 -16.36
N HIS A 73 -8.57 8.55 -15.12
CA HIS A 73 -7.65 8.04 -14.11
C HIS A 73 -8.27 6.94 -13.24
N TRP A 74 -9.59 6.79 -13.31
CA TRP A 74 -10.35 5.89 -12.44
C TRP A 74 -9.92 4.45 -12.55
N LEU A 75 -9.96 3.85 -13.75
CA LEU A 75 -9.67 2.42 -13.92
C LEU A 75 -8.22 2.07 -13.51
N PRO A 76 -7.17 2.79 -13.96
CA PRO A 76 -5.80 2.53 -13.52
C PRO A 76 -5.61 2.66 -12.00
N SER A 77 -6.23 3.67 -11.38
CA SER A 77 -6.22 3.81 -9.92
C SER A 77 -6.94 2.66 -9.24
N LEU A 78 -8.10 2.25 -9.73
CA LEU A 78 -8.89 1.15 -9.18
C LEU A 78 -8.11 -0.16 -9.25
N MET A 79 -7.51 -0.47 -10.40
CA MET A 79 -6.66 -1.64 -10.60
C MET A 79 -5.52 -1.67 -9.56
N MET A 80 -4.80 -0.56 -9.40
CA MET A 80 -3.70 -0.49 -8.43
C MET A 80 -4.18 -0.72 -6.99
N HIS A 81 -5.31 -0.11 -6.58
CA HIS A 81 -5.83 -0.26 -5.21
C HIS A 81 -6.33 -1.68 -4.93
N TRP A 82 -7.08 -2.27 -5.86
CA TRP A 82 -7.50 -3.67 -5.74
C TRP A 82 -6.30 -4.63 -5.72
N GLY A 83 -5.25 -4.32 -6.48
CA GLY A 83 -3.98 -5.03 -6.40
C GLY A 83 -3.39 -5.01 -4.99
N PHE A 84 -3.33 -3.85 -4.33
CA PHE A 84 -2.86 -3.75 -2.95
C PHE A 84 -3.76 -4.50 -1.96
N TYR A 85 -5.09 -4.41 -2.09
CA TYR A 85 -6.01 -5.15 -1.24
C TYR A 85 -5.80 -6.67 -1.36
N LEU A 86 -5.61 -7.16 -2.59
CA LEU A 86 -5.29 -8.57 -2.83
C LEU A 86 -3.92 -8.95 -2.26
N LEU A 87 -2.90 -8.10 -2.34
CA LEU A 87 -1.57 -8.40 -1.76
C LEU A 87 -1.60 -8.42 -0.22
N VAL A 88 -2.37 -7.54 0.41
CA VAL A 88 -2.58 -7.59 1.87
C VAL A 88 -3.36 -8.86 2.24
N GLY A 89 -4.43 -9.18 1.51
CA GLY A 89 -5.18 -10.42 1.70
C GLY A 89 -4.36 -11.68 1.42
N TRP A 90 -3.45 -11.63 0.45
CA TRP A 90 -2.52 -12.70 0.10
C TRP A 90 -1.66 -13.08 1.29
N LEU A 91 -1.09 -12.11 2.02
CA LEU A 91 -0.28 -12.40 3.20
C LEU A 91 -1.09 -13.16 4.26
N VAL A 92 -2.35 -12.78 4.50
CA VAL A 92 -3.23 -13.47 5.45
C VAL A 92 -3.51 -14.90 5.00
N VAL A 93 -3.93 -15.08 3.74
CA VAL A 93 -4.27 -16.38 3.16
C VAL A 93 -3.04 -17.31 3.09
N LEU A 94 -1.87 -16.75 2.79
CA LEU A 94 -0.58 -17.44 2.78
C LEU A 94 -0.23 -17.96 4.17
N LEU A 95 -0.30 -17.11 5.21
CA LEU A 95 0.02 -17.51 6.59
C LEU A 95 -0.91 -18.61 7.10
N LEU A 96 -2.19 -18.53 6.75
CA LEU A 96 -3.18 -19.57 7.03
C LEU A 96 -2.92 -20.89 6.27
N GLY A 97 -2.05 -20.88 5.26
CA GLY A 97 -1.61 -22.08 4.55
C GLY A 97 -2.56 -22.54 3.44
N PHE A 98 -3.41 -21.64 2.94
CA PHE A 98 -4.32 -21.97 1.86
C PHE A 98 -3.59 -22.08 0.51
N SER A 99 -3.90 -23.12 -0.26
CA SER A 99 -3.29 -23.39 -1.57
C SER A 99 -3.61 -22.34 -2.63
N PHE A 100 -4.73 -21.62 -2.50
CA PHE A 100 -5.10 -20.57 -3.45
C PHE A 100 -4.35 -19.25 -3.21
N ALA A 101 -3.48 -19.17 -2.20
CA ALA A 101 -2.63 -18.00 -1.95
C ALA A 101 -1.84 -17.59 -3.20
N ALA A 102 -1.25 -18.54 -3.93
CA ALA A 102 -0.50 -18.23 -5.15
C ALA A 102 -1.32 -17.43 -6.18
N TYR A 103 -2.60 -17.77 -6.37
CA TYR A 103 -3.47 -17.05 -7.30
C TYR A 103 -3.81 -15.64 -6.80
N VAL A 104 -4.06 -15.49 -5.49
CA VAL A 104 -4.36 -14.18 -4.88
C VAL A 104 -3.14 -13.26 -4.98
N GLY A 105 -1.95 -13.77 -4.67
CA GLY A 105 -0.69 -13.02 -4.72
C GLY A 105 -0.34 -12.60 -6.13
N THR A 106 -0.34 -13.54 -7.08
CA THR A 106 -0.03 -13.25 -8.49
C THR A 106 -1.05 -12.31 -9.13
N THR A 107 -2.35 -12.49 -8.89
CA THR A 107 -3.39 -11.56 -9.37
C THR A 107 -3.22 -10.17 -8.77
N GLY A 108 -2.99 -10.07 -7.47
CA GLY A 108 -2.71 -8.81 -6.79
C GLY A 108 -1.49 -8.09 -7.36
N GLY A 109 -0.38 -8.84 -7.54
CA GLY A 109 0.84 -8.33 -8.16
C GLY A 109 0.63 -7.81 -9.57
N VAL A 110 -0.10 -8.55 -10.42
CA VAL A 110 -0.40 -8.15 -11.81
C VAL A 110 -1.23 -6.86 -11.84
N LEU A 111 -2.23 -6.73 -10.95
CA LEU A 111 -3.05 -5.53 -10.86
C LEU A 111 -2.24 -4.31 -10.39
N VAL A 112 -1.37 -4.47 -9.39
CA VAL A 112 -0.45 -3.39 -8.95
C VAL A 112 0.51 -3.00 -10.07
N LEU A 113 1.09 -3.99 -10.76
CA LEU A 113 2.03 -3.76 -11.86
C LEU A 113 1.36 -2.98 -13.00
N ALA A 114 0.21 -3.45 -13.48
CA ALA A 114 -0.54 -2.80 -14.55
C ALA A 114 -1.04 -1.41 -14.12
N GLY A 115 -1.60 -1.30 -12.92
CA GLY A 115 -2.13 -0.04 -12.39
C GLY A 115 -1.03 1.02 -12.20
N SER A 116 0.10 0.65 -11.59
CA SER A 116 1.24 1.55 -11.39
C SER A 116 1.86 2.01 -12.72
N PHE A 117 2.02 1.11 -13.69
CA PHE A 117 2.50 1.44 -15.03
C PHE A 117 1.54 2.37 -15.79
N SER A 118 0.25 2.05 -15.81
CA SER A 118 -0.75 2.89 -16.48
C SER A 118 -0.85 4.28 -15.83
N LEU A 119 -0.80 4.39 -14.51
CA LEU A 119 -0.81 5.69 -13.82
C LEU A 119 0.48 6.49 -14.07
N PHE A 120 1.62 5.82 -14.19
CA PHE A 120 2.87 6.46 -14.54
C PHE A 120 2.80 7.05 -15.95
N LEU A 121 2.33 6.27 -16.94
CA LEU A 121 2.11 6.76 -18.30
C LEU A 121 1.11 7.90 -18.35
N LEU A 122 -0.04 7.79 -17.66
CA LEU A 122 -1.02 8.87 -17.60
C LEU A 122 -0.41 10.15 -17.04
N ARG A 123 0.45 10.06 -16.03
CA ARG A 123 1.12 11.21 -15.43
C ARG A 123 2.24 11.82 -16.30
N LEU A 124 2.79 11.05 -17.24
CA LEU A 124 3.71 11.56 -18.26
C LEU A 124 2.96 12.20 -19.43
N LEU A 125 1.87 11.57 -19.88
CA LEU A 125 1.17 11.96 -21.11
C LEU A 125 0.16 13.07 -20.89
N ASP A 126 -0.50 13.10 -19.73
CA ASP A 126 -1.51 14.13 -19.41
C ASP A 126 -0.85 15.42 -18.92
N ALA A 127 -0.98 16.49 -19.71
CA ALA A 127 -0.37 17.78 -19.40
C ALA A 127 -0.94 18.41 -18.13
N GLU A 128 -2.24 18.23 -17.86
CA GLU A 128 -2.90 18.83 -16.69
C GLU A 128 -2.42 18.17 -15.40
N VAL A 129 -2.29 16.83 -15.40
CA VAL A 129 -1.76 16.10 -14.23
C VAL A 129 -0.28 16.37 -14.03
N ARG A 130 0.49 16.49 -15.11
CA ARG A 130 1.93 16.78 -15.04
C ARG A 130 2.22 18.14 -14.40
N LYS A 131 1.41 19.17 -14.69
CA LYS A 131 1.55 20.52 -14.10
C LYS A 131 1.43 20.52 -12.57
N ILE A 132 0.60 19.63 -12.01
CA ILE A 132 0.34 19.56 -10.56
C ILE A 132 1.08 18.40 -9.86
N SER A 133 1.87 17.62 -10.59
CA SER A 133 2.61 16.48 -10.03
C SER A 133 3.98 16.93 -9.54
N ALA A 134 4.32 16.55 -8.30
CA ALA A 134 5.68 16.74 -7.81
C ALA A 134 6.56 15.52 -8.20
N PRO A 135 7.90 15.62 -8.07
CA PRO A 135 8.80 14.51 -8.42
C PRO A 135 8.55 13.25 -7.60
N VAL A 136 8.10 13.40 -6.35
CA VAL A 136 7.83 12.27 -5.44
C VAL A 136 6.74 11.35 -5.96
N GLU A 137 5.73 11.86 -6.67
CA GLU A 137 4.66 11.04 -7.27
C GLU A 137 5.18 10.10 -8.36
N TYR A 138 6.20 10.51 -9.11
CA TYR A 138 6.83 9.65 -10.13
C TYR A 138 7.69 8.57 -9.47
N ILE A 139 8.51 8.96 -8.48
CA ILE A 139 9.36 8.01 -7.73
C ILE A 139 8.50 6.95 -7.05
N ASN A 140 7.41 7.38 -6.42
CA ASN A 140 6.40 6.53 -5.81
C ASN A 140 5.87 5.45 -6.76
N LEU A 141 5.47 5.84 -7.97
CA LEU A 141 4.91 4.90 -8.95
C LEU A 141 5.98 3.96 -9.50
N ILE A 142 7.19 4.46 -9.76
CA ILE A 142 8.34 3.63 -10.19
C ILE A 142 8.67 2.61 -9.12
N PHE A 143 8.73 3.01 -7.85
CA PHE A 143 9.06 2.09 -6.76
C PHE A 143 8.00 0.98 -6.64
N VAL A 144 6.70 1.32 -6.64
CA VAL A 144 5.62 0.32 -6.63
C VAL A 144 5.71 -0.60 -7.85
N PHE A 145 6.00 -0.07 -9.03
CA PHE A 145 6.18 -0.86 -10.25
C PHE A 145 7.35 -1.85 -10.12
N LEU A 146 8.50 -1.40 -9.61
CA LEU A 146 9.68 -2.25 -9.41
C LEU A 146 9.44 -3.32 -8.35
N LEU A 147 8.74 -2.98 -7.26
CA LEU A 147 8.37 -3.93 -6.22
C LEU A 147 7.44 -5.02 -6.77
N ALA A 148 6.37 -4.64 -7.49
CA ALA A 148 5.45 -5.59 -8.09
C ALA A 148 6.13 -6.45 -9.17
N SER A 149 6.97 -5.84 -10.01
CA SER A 149 7.78 -6.56 -11.01
C SER A 149 8.67 -7.59 -10.35
N SER A 150 9.42 -7.19 -9.32
CA SER A 150 10.33 -8.08 -8.62
C SER A 150 9.60 -9.25 -7.96
N GLY A 151 8.46 -9.01 -7.31
CA GLY A 151 7.65 -10.07 -6.69
C GLY A 151 7.05 -11.07 -7.69
N LEU A 152 6.65 -10.60 -8.88
CA LEU A 152 6.10 -11.46 -9.93
C LEU A 152 7.19 -12.26 -10.66
N PHE A 153 8.23 -11.59 -11.16
CA PHE A 153 9.25 -12.22 -12.00
C PHE A 153 10.18 -13.15 -11.22
N SER A 154 10.37 -12.92 -9.91
CA SER A 154 11.08 -13.88 -9.06
C SER A 154 10.23 -15.11 -8.69
N GLY A 155 8.91 -15.05 -8.88
CA GLY A 155 7.98 -16.07 -8.40
C GLY A 155 7.62 -15.96 -6.90
N PHE A 156 8.12 -14.94 -6.19
CA PHE A 156 7.87 -14.74 -4.75
C PHE A 156 6.37 -14.74 -4.40
N LEU A 157 5.52 -14.12 -5.22
CA LEU A 157 4.07 -14.06 -4.94
C LEU A 157 3.34 -15.39 -5.18
N GLY A 158 3.98 -16.33 -5.87
CA GLY A 158 3.44 -17.66 -6.20
C GLY A 158 3.99 -18.80 -5.36
N ASP A 159 5.16 -18.63 -4.73
CA ASP A 159 5.78 -19.66 -3.90
C ASP A 159 5.14 -19.68 -2.50
N ILE A 160 4.30 -20.67 -2.26
CA ILE A 160 3.55 -20.79 -1.00
C ILE A 160 4.46 -21.32 0.10
N GLN A 161 5.26 -22.35 -0.18
CA GLN A 161 5.96 -23.11 0.84
C GLN A 161 7.14 -22.32 1.42
N LEU A 162 8.03 -21.80 0.56
CA LEU A 162 9.24 -21.10 1.01
C LEU A 162 8.89 -19.75 1.65
N VAL A 163 7.96 -19.00 1.04
CA VAL A 163 7.61 -17.67 1.53
C VAL A 163 6.82 -17.74 2.84
N ARG A 164 5.93 -18.71 2.98
CA ARG A 164 5.20 -18.93 4.24
C ARG A 164 6.13 -19.37 5.37
N SER A 165 7.03 -20.33 5.11
CA SER A 165 7.97 -20.78 6.15
C SER A 165 8.86 -19.64 6.63
N TYR A 166 9.32 -18.78 5.71
CA TYR A 166 10.06 -17.57 6.05
C TYR A 166 9.27 -16.61 6.93
N PHE A 167 8.05 -16.22 6.55
CA PHE A 167 7.26 -15.29 7.38
C PHE A 167 6.95 -15.89 8.77
N LEU A 168 6.68 -17.19 8.87
CA LEU A 168 6.50 -17.86 10.16
C LEU A 168 7.81 -17.88 10.98
N SER A 169 8.96 -18.02 10.34
CA SER A 169 10.27 -17.96 10.98
C SER A 169 10.54 -16.57 11.60
N LEU A 170 10.12 -15.50 10.90
CA LEU A 170 10.18 -14.13 11.41
C LEU A 170 9.26 -13.94 12.63
N LEU A 171 8.02 -14.43 12.55
CA LEU A 171 7.06 -14.37 13.66
C LEU A 171 7.53 -15.17 14.89
N ALA A 172 8.28 -16.25 14.67
CA ALA A 172 8.88 -17.06 15.72
C ALA A 172 10.20 -16.49 16.26
N PHE A 173 10.64 -15.31 15.80
CA PHE A 173 11.93 -14.70 16.14
C PHE A 173 13.14 -15.61 15.87
N ARG A 174 13.03 -16.47 14.86
CA ARG A 174 14.09 -17.38 14.39
C ARG A 174 14.21 -17.27 12.87
N PRO A 175 14.71 -16.13 12.36
CA PRO A 175 14.68 -15.84 10.94
C PRO A 175 15.44 -16.90 10.13
N ASP A 176 14.76 -17.49 9.16
CA ASP A 176 15.38 -18.35 8.16
C ASP A 176 15.89 -17.50 6.99
N ALA A 177 17.14 -17.07 7.08
CA ALA A 177 17.78 -16.26 6.05
C ALA A 177 18.06 -17.03 4.75
N SER A 178 17.75 -18.33 4.65
CA SER A 178 17.96 -19.11 3.42
C SER A 178 17.13 -18.62 2.25
N ILE A 179 15.98 -18.02 2.55
CA ILE A 179 15.10 -17.45 1.53
C ILE A 179 15.80 -16.36 0.70
N ALA A 180 16.77 -15.65 1.28
CA ALA A 180 17.44 -14.55 0.60
C ALA A 180 18.24 -15.05 -0.61
N ALA A 181 18.69 -16.31 -0.63
CA ALA A 181 19.40 -16.87 -1.78
C ALA A 181 18.53 -16.88 -3.05
N THR A 182 17.21 -16.97 -2.89
CA THR A 182 16.24 -17.01 -4.00
C THR A 182 15.52 -15.67 -4.18
N TYR A 183 15.24 -14.96 -3.08
CA TYR A 183 14.32 -13.82 -3.07
C TYR A 183 14.93 -12.53 -2.48
N LEU A 184 16.24 -12.33 -2.62
CA LEU A 184 16.93 -11.14 -2.09
C LEU A 184 16.29 -9.82 -2.54
N THR A 185 16.10 -9.67 -3.85
CA THR A 185 15.60 -8.43 -4.46
C THR A 185 14.18 -8.06 -4.02
N PRO A 186 13.16 -8.94 -4.09
CA PRO A 186 11.81 -8.58 -3.65
C PRO A 186 11.75 -8.32 -2.14
N LEU A 187 12.54 -9.02 -1.32
CA LEU A 187 12.63 -8.77 0.12
C LEU A 187 13.21 -7.39 0.41
N LEU A 188 14.37 -7.07 -0.18
CA LEU A 188 15.01 -5.77 -0.01
C LEU A 188 14.11 -4.62 -0.45
N LEU A 189 13.47 -4.74 -1.62
CA LEU A 189 12.54 -3.71 -2.11
C LEU A 189 11.32 -3.55 -1.19
N PHE A 190 10.79 -4.66 -0.66
CA PHE A 190 9.66 -4.61 0.26
C PHE A 190 10.04 -3.94 1.60
N GLU A 191 11.18 -4.28 2.16
CA GLU A 191 11.69 -3.68 3.39
C GLU A 191 11.97 -2.18 3.23
N LEU A 192 12.62 -1.79 2.13
CA LEU A 192 12.82 -0.38 1.79
C LEU A 192 11.47 0.34 1.60
N PHE A 193 10.49 -0.33 1.01
CA PHE A 193 9.15 0.25 0.82
C PHE A 193 8.45 0.49 2.18
N LEU A 194 8.52 -0.45 3.12
CA LEU A 194 7.99 -0.28 4.48
C LEU A 194 8.63 0.90 5.21
N ILE A 195 9.96 1.03 5.12
CA ILE A 195 10.68 2.17 5.70
C ILE A 195 10.25 3.48 5.02
N TYR A 196 10.00 3.46 3.71
CA TYR A 196 9.70 4.64 2.91
C TYR A 196 8.28 5.20 3.11
N ILE A 197 7.26 4.35 3.28
CA ILE A 197 5.85 4.76 3.44
C ILE A 197 5.63 5.89 4.47
N PRO A 198 6.09 5.76 5.75
CA PRO A 198 5.79 6.76 6.77
C PRO A 198 6.38 8.14 6.47
N PHE A 199 7.40 8.24 5.61
CA PHE A 199 8.03 9.53 5.29
C PHE A 199 7.48 10.20 4.03
N THR A 200 6.48 9.59 3.37
CA THR A 200 6.00 10.06 2.06
C THR A 200 4.50 10.34 2.03
N ARG A 201 4.00 10.78 0.85
CA ARG A 201 2.57 10.95 0.58
C ARG A 201 1.82 9.62 0.44
N MET A 202 2.50 8.46 0.49
CA MET A 202 1.87 7.13 0.41
C MET A 202 1.01 6.78 1.63
N ALA A 203 1.28 7.38 2.79
CA ALA A 203 0.47 7.21 4.00
C ALA A 203 -0.93 7.89 3.93
N HIS A 204 -1.37 8.30 2.73
CA HIS A 204 -2.66 8.96 2.53
C HIS A 204 -3.86 8.08 2.89
N PHE A 205 -3.72 6.75 2.91
CA PHE A 205 -4.79 5.86 3.37
C PHE A 205 -5.18 6.14 4.84
N ALA A 206 -4.21 6.41 5.70
CA ALA A 206 -4.45 6.79 7.09
C ALA A 206 -4.94 8.24 7.21
N ALA A 207 -4.39 9.14 6.40
CA ALA A 207 -4.84 10.53 6.36
C ALA A 207 -6.30 10.67 5.91
N LYS A 208 -6.76 9.84 4.96
CA LYS A 208 -8.11 9.87 4.40
C LYS A 208 -9.19 9.67 5.46
N PHE A 209 -8.93 8.81 6.44
CA PHE A 209 -9.82 8.62 7.58
C PHE A 209 -10.02 9.94 8.37
N PHE A 210 -8.92 10.62 8.69
CA PHE A 210 -8.97 11.91 9.39
C PHE A 210 -9.61 13.00 8.55
N THR A 211 -9.33 13.09 7.25
CA THR A 211 -9.94 14.13 6.41
C THR A 211 -11.44 13.91 6.23
N TYR A 212 -11.92 12.67 6.16
CA TYR A 212 -13.35 12.38 6.06
C TYR A 212 -14.08 12.74 7.37
N HIS A 213 -13.62 12.20 8.50
CA HIS A 213 -14.31 12.39 9.77
C HIS A 213 -14.13 13.79 10.36
N LYS A 214 -12.92 14.37 10.28
CA LYS A 214 -12.67 15.69 10.86
C LYS A 214 -13.06 16.83 9.93
N ILE A 215 -12.78 16.74 8.63
CA ILE A 215 -12.87 17.90 7.74
C ILE A 215 -14.13 17.87 6.87
N LYS A 216 -14.42 16.73 6.22
CA LYS A 216 -15.47 16.62 5.20
C LYS A 216 -16.88 16.63 5.81
N TRP A 217 -17.06 15.97 6.94
CA TRP A 217 -18.37 15.83 7.56
C TRP A 217 -18.60 16.74 8.76
N GLY A 218 -17.53 17.36 9.29
CA GLY A 218 -17.59 18.09 10.55
C GLY A 218 -17.98 17.16 11.71
N GLU A 219 -17.37 17.31 12.88
CA GLU A 219 -17.92 16.59 14.04
C GLU A 219 -19.31 17.19 14.34
N LEU A 220 -20.36 16.39 14.19
CA LEU A 220 -21.59 16.58 14.96
C LEU A 220 -21.17 16.47 16.43
N HIS A 221 -21.33 17.58 17.16
CA HIS A 221 -21.09 17.69 18.60
C HIS A 221 -21.69 16.53 19.41
#